data_AF-A0A6A6QRC5-F1
#
_entry.id   AF-A0A6A6QRC5-F1
#
_cell.length_a   1.000
_cell.length_b   1.000
_cell.length_c   1.000
_cell.angle_alpha   90.00
_cell.angle_beta   90.00
_cell.angle_gamma   90.00
#
_symmetry.space_group_name_H-M   'P 1'
#
loop_
_entity.id
_entity.type
_entity.pdbx_description
1 polymer ?
#
loop_
_entity_poly.entity_id
_entity_poly.type
_entity_poly.pdbx_seq_one_letter_code
_entity_poly.pdbx_strand_id
1 'polypeptide(L)'
;MELAEFVVYVKSQHDGSCERVDPNIKNGVHVFKAGKCSSSSTLHSAVDVYLTFPAFDVVPQLSAQSPDKADLAQSVIKYIERACDGYNLIPLQTNALTRWRVSKDGLTEQLKAENISNTVGVEGIQKVVKMFADLLFFGAWKEDYIKIEWVDGTDKQVWGWATEYTISLDPIAPHRELSSIAVAPKLLNFILHEVIHVFLHRFACAACGSTPHGKAWQPIAFKLEEVATDLLGFPVNLGRLTSLQGDLRNGRAELPCFHDVYLYEFECSLPMSGTVAQSIQRTGRGIAAQWFLRSTRTGGTFKATMLRRQRMVDRRFSQTQADLFSGKVTKKRK
;
A
#
# COMPACT_ATOMS: atom_id res chain seq x y z
N MET A 1 -22.68 22.00 13.34
CA MET A 1 -22.09 20.70 12.96
C MET A 1 -21.22 20.28 14.13
N GLU A 2 -21.78 19.47 15.02
CA GLU A 2 -21.13 19.07 16.27
C GLU A 2 -19.97 18.12 15.98
N LEU A 3 -18.82 18.39 16.60
CA LEU A 3 -17.61 17.59 16.50
C LEU A 3 -17.77 16.40 17.44
N ALA A 4 -17.84 15.19 16.90
CA ALA A 4 -17.70 13.98 17.69
C ALA A 4 -16.21 13.63 17.81
N GLU A 5 -15.68 13.71 19.03
CA GLU A 5 -14.38 13.14 19.39
C GLU A 5 -14.53 11.61 19.47
N PHE A 6 -13.63 10.86 18.81
CA PHE A 6 -13.64 9.40 18.86
C PHE A 6 -12.37 8.86 19.50
N VAL A 7 -12.55 7.93 20.43
CA VAL A 7 -11.50 7.27 21.23
C VAL A 7 -11.44 5.78 20.87
N VAL A 8 -10.21 5.26 20.79
CA VAL A 8 -9.84 3.89 20.42
C VAL A 8 -9.88 2.96 21.64
N TYR A 9 -10.41 1.75 21.49
CA TYR A 9 -10.46 0.73 22.55
C TYR A 9 -9.14 -0.07 22.66
N VAL A 10 -8.75 -0.39 23.90
CA VAL A 10 -7.55 -1.12 24.28
C VAL A 10 -7.98 -2.32 25.13
N LYS A 11 -7.81 -3.57 24.64
CA LYS A 11 -7.97 -4.77 25.47
C LYS A 11 -6.64 -5.08 26.18
N SER A 12 -6.60 -4.95 27.50
CA SER A 12 -5.48 -5.44 28.33
C SER A 12 -5.73 -6.90 28.71
N GLN A 13 -4.78 -7.80 28.45
CA GLN A 13 -4.82 -9.21 28.88
C GLN A 13 -4.17 -9.45 30.26
N HIS A 14 -4.36 -8.56 31.23
CA HIS A 14 -3.95 -8.81 32.61
C HIS A 14 -5.03 -8.38 33.60
N ASP A 15 -5.90 -9.32 33.97
CA ASP A 15 -6.15 -9.78 35.34
C ASP A 15 -7.40 -10.68 35.37
N GLY A 16 -7.30 -11.79 36.12
CA GLY A 16 -8.24 -12.92 36.13
C GLY A 16 -9.60 -12.67 36.78
N SER A 17 -10.30 -11.59 36.43
CA SER A 17 -11.71 -11.40 36.75
C SER A 17 -12.50 -11.19 35.46
N CYS A 18 -13.16 -12.26 35.03
CA CYS A 18 -14.16 -12.21 33.97
C CYS A 18 -15.40 -11.48 34.49
N GLU A 19 -15.43 -10.15 34.39
CA GLU A 19 -16.72 -9.45 34.40
C GLU A 19 -17.37 -9.58 33.02
N ARG A 20 -18.57 -10.15 33.00
CA ARG A 20 -19.41 -10.24 31.80
C ARG A 20 -19.73 -8.83 31.31
N VAL A 21 -19.48 -8.59 30.02
CA VAL A 21 -19.95 -7.41 29.31
C VAL A 21 -21.48 -7.34 29.41
N ASP A 22 -22.01 -6.20 29.87
CA ASP A 22 -23.45 -5.92 29.88
C ASP A 22 -23.98 -5.92 28.43
N PRO A 23 -24.88 -6.84 28.05
CA PRO A 23 -25.41 -6.95 26.69
C PRO A 23 -26.34 -5.79 26.29
N ASN A 24 -26.67 -4.86 27.19
CA ASN A 24 -27.64 -3.78 26.92
C ASN A 24 -27.04 -2.40 26.60
N ILE A 25 -25.72 -2.29 26.37
CA ILE A 25 -25.10 -1.00 26.02
C ILE A 25 -25.43 -0.63 24.57
N LYS A 26 -26.50 0.15 24.39
CA LYS A 26 -26.87 0.81 23.14
C LYS A 26 -26.16 2.17 23.06
N ASN A 27 -25.04 2.20 22.34
CA ASN A 27 -24.29 3.40 21.92
C ASN A 27 -23.59 4.19 23.04
N GLY A 28 -22.26 4.33 22.92
CA GLY A 28 -21.41 5.17 23.79
C GLY A 28 -20.09 4.49 24.15
N VAL A 29 -18.98 5.24 24.16
CA VAL A 29 -17.61 4.75 24.44
C VAL A 29 -17.08 5.39 25.72
N HIS A 30 -16.51 4.58 26.62
CA HIS A 30 -15.93 5.00 27.91
C HIS A 30 -14.40 4.80 27.93
N VAL A 31 -13.65 5.67 28.62
CA VAL A 31 -12.18 5.63 28.72
C VAL A 31 -11.74 5.23 30.13
N PHE A 32 -10.82 4.27 30.24
CA PHE A 32 -10.03 4.04 31.46
C PHE A 32 -8.60 4.54 31.26
N LYS A 33 -8.15 5.40 32.19
CA LYS A 33 -6.76 5.85 32.28
C LYS A 33 -5.95 4.76 32.96
N ALA A 34 -5.05 4.09 32.25
CA ALA A 34 -4.08 3.21 32.88
C ALA A 34 -3.18 4.05 33.81
N GLY A 35 -3.33 3.87 35.12
CA GLY A 35 -2.45 4.46 36.11
C GLY A 35 -1.01 3.99 35.90
N LYS A 36 -0.03 4.85 36.20
CA LYS A 36 1.39 4.48 36.19
C LYS A 36 1.61 3.24 37.08
N CYS A 37 1.93 2.10 36.49
CA CYS A 37 2.47 0.96 37.22
C CYS A 37 3.91 1.29 37.62
N SER A 38 4.10 1.62 38.89
CA SER A 38 5.37 2.05 39.50
C SER A 38 6.26 0.88 39.93
N SER A 39 6.39 -0.16 39.12
CA SER A 39 7.34 -1.24 39.41
C SER A 39 7.94 -1.83 38.15
N SER A 40 9.26 -1.83 38.15
CA SER A 40 10.19 -2.34 37.15
C SER A 40 9.90 -3.77 36.70
N SER A 41 9.61 -3.94 35.41
CA SER A 41 10.21 -4.90 34.47
C SER A 41 9.32 -4.95 33.23
N THR A 42 9.94 -4.79 32.08
CA THR A 42 9.32 -4.57 30.77
C THR A 42 8.45 -5.75 30.34
N LEU A 43 7.16 -5.70 30.65
CA LEU A 43 6.13 -6.45 29.92
C LEU A 43 5.50 -5.52 28.87
N HIS A 44 5.76 -5.81 27.60
CA HIS A 44 4.95 -5.26 26.51
C HIS A 44 3.60 -5.96 26.54
N SER A 45 2.58 -5.34 27.13
CA SER A 45 1.20 -5.80 26.94
C SER A 45 0.82 -5.58 25.48
N ALA A 46 0.65 -6.68 24.74
CA ALA A 46 0.00 -6.63 23.43
C ALA A 46 -1.46 -6.26 23.67
N VAL A 47 -1.82 -5.05 23.26
CA VAL A 47 -3.19 -4.56 23.30
C VAL A 47 -3.82 -4.89 21.97
N ASP A 48 -4.81 -5.77 21.98
CA ASP A 48 -5.63 -5.99 20.79
C ASP A 48 -6.56 -4.78 20.62
N VAL A 49 -6.35 -4.00 19.55
CA VAL A 49 -7.23 -2.89 19.17
C VAL A 49 -8.18 -3.36 18.08
N TYR A 50 -9.45 -3.53 18.44
CA TYR A 50 -10.50 -3.83 17.47
C TYR A 50 -11.12 -2.53 16.96
N LEU A 51 -10.77 -2.12 15.74
CA LEU A 51 -11.56 -1.11 15.02
C LEU A 51 -12.86 -1.76 14.54
N THR A 52 -13.93 -1.54 15.29
CA THR A 52 -15.28 -1.82 14.81
C THR A 52 -15.74 -0.63 13.98
N PHE A 53 -15.95 -0.85 12.69
CA PHE A 53 -16.52 0.18 11.82
C PHE A 53 -18.01 0.31 12.19
N PRO A 54 -18.48 1.46 12.70
CA PRO A 54 -19.89 1.65 12.94
C PRO A 54 -20.66 1.52 11.62
N ALA A 55 -21.94 1.21 11.73
CA ALA A 55 -22.84 1.16 10.59
C ALA A 55 -22.72 2.44 9.74
N PHE A 56 -22.24 2.21 8.52
CA PHE A 56 -22.29 2.99 7.29
C PHE A 56 -21.64 4.37 7.14
N ASP A 57 -21.48 5.26 8.13
CA ASP A 57 -21.14 6.67 7.79
C ASP A 57 -19.93 7.33 8.48
N VAL A 58 -19.23 6.66 9.39
CA VAL A 58 -18.13 7.30 10.14
C VAL A 58 -16.76 6.85 9.64
N VAL A 59 -15.93 7.82 9.24
CA VAL A 59 -14.50 7.63 8.99
C VAL A 59 -13.80 7.44 10.35
N PRO A 60 -13.07 6.34 10.59
CA PRO A 60 -12.26 6.20 11.78
C PRO A 60 -11.30 7.39 11.92
N GLN A 61 -11.30 8.05 13.08
CA GLN A 61 -10.28 9.05 13.37
C GLN A 61 -8.96 8.34 13.68
N LEU A 62 -7.93 8.65 12.90
CA LEU A 62 -6.58 8.19 13.17
C LEU A 62 -5.92 9.14 14.18
N SER A 63 -5.55 8.64 15.35
CA SER A 63 -4.61 9.34 16.23
C SER A 63 -3.19 9.14 15.70
N ALA A 64 -2.32 10.14 15.88
CA ALA A 64 -0.90 9.94 15.68
C ALA A 64 -0.44 8.80 16.61
N GLN A 65 0.36 7.86 16.08
CA GLN A 65 0.85 6.66 16.78
C GLN A 65 -0.25 5.66 17.17
N SER A 66 -0.93 5.15 16.14
CA SER A 66 -1.83 3.97 16.18
C SER A 66 -1.14 2.74 16.82
N PRO A 67 -1.91 1.73 17.28
CA PRO A 67 -1.44 0.37 17.57
C PRO A 67 -0.57 -0.23 16.45
N ASP A 68 -0.08 -1.46 16.69
CA ASP A 68 0.88 -2.17 15.86
C ASP A 68 0.72 -1.94 14.34
N LYS A 69 1.87 -1.88 13.65
CA LYS A 69 1.95 -1.64 12.20
C LYS A 69 1.06 -2.59 11.38
N ALA A 70 0.94 -3.85 11.80
CA ALA A 70 0.09 -4.82 11.15
C ALA A 70 -1.39 -4.47 11.30
N ASP A 71 -1.84 -4.04 12.48
CA ASP A 71 -3.24 -3.65 12.73
C ASP A 71 -3.64 -2.42 11.90
N LEU A 72 -2.73 -1.44 11.81
CA LEU A 72 -2.92 -0.27 10.95
C LEU A 72 -3.06 -0.69 9.48
N ALA A 73 -2.20 -1.59 9.00
CA ALA A 73 -2.27 -2.11 7.64
C ALA A 73 -3.57 -2.88 7.36
N GLN A 74 -4.00 -3.74 8.29
CA GLN A 74 -5.28 -4.46 8.17
C GLN A 74 -6.48 -3.52 8.14
N SER A 75 -6.42 -2.43 8.90
CA SER A 75 -7.47 -1.42 8.91
C SER A 75 -7.56 -0.69 7.57
N VAL A 76 -6.42 -0.27 7.02
CA VAL A 76 -6.34 0.32 5.67
C VAL A 76 -6.86 -0.64 4.62
N ILE A 77 -6.49 -1.92 4.68
CA ILE A 77 -6.96 -2.94 3.74
C ILE A 77 -8.49 -3.02 3.74
N LYS A 78 -9.13 -3.10 4.93
CA LYS A 78 -10.60 -3.13 5.04
C LYS A 78 -11.24 -1.87 4.46
N TYR A 79 -10.60 -0.71 4.64
CA TYR A 79 -11.08 0.55 4.07
C TYR A 79 -10.98 0.60 2.54
N ILE A 80 -9.90 0.05 1.97
CA ILE A 80 -9.71 -0.09 0.53
C ILE A 80 -10.70 -1.10 -0.06
N GLU A 81 -10.92 -2.25 0.57
CA GLU A 81 -11.87 -3.27 0.09
C GLU A 81 -13.29 -2.70 -0.02
N ARG A 82 -13.70 -1.91 0.97
CA ARG A 82 -14.97 -1.18 0.91
C ARG A 82 -15.06 -0.21 -0.28
N ALA A 83 -13.93 0.38 -0.68
CA ALA A 83 -13.86 1.25 -1.85
C ALA A 83 -14.17 0.49 -3.16
N CYS A 84 -13.73 -0.76 -3.23
CA CYS A 84 -13.75 -1.55 -4.46
C CYS A 84 -15.04 -2.35 -4.64
N ASP A 85 -15.75 -2.66 -3.56
CA ASP A 85 -17.08 -3.26 -3.65
C ASP A 85 -18.11 -2.35 -4.33
N GLY A 86 -17.83 -1.05 -4.46
CA GLY A 86 -18.62 -0.09 -5.26
C GLY A 86 -20.00 0.28 -4.68
N TYR A 87 -20.59 -0.59 -3.87
CA TYR A 87 -21.94 -0.41 -3.29
C TYR A 87 -21.94 0.32 -1.96
N ASN A 88 -20.78 0.43 -1.29
CA ASN A 88 -20.69 0.91 0.09
C ASN A 88 -19.68 2.04 0.29
N LEU A 89 -19.38 2.84 -0.75
CA LEU A 89 -18.52 4.00 -0.60
C LEU A 89 -19.07 4.96 0.44
N ILE A 90 -18.25 5.32 1.43
CA ILE A 90 -18.62 6.40 2.34
C ILE A 90 -18.56 7.75 1.59
N PRO A 91 -19.24 8.81 2.08
CA PRO A 91 -19.27 10.11 1.41
C PRO A 91 -17.87 10.66 1.07
N LEU A 92 -16.88 10.44 1.95
CA LEU A 92 -15.50 10.85 1.71
C LEU A 92 -14.88 10.18 0.46
N GLN A 93 -15.03 8.85 0.33
CA GLN A 93 -14.53 8.09 -0.82
C GLN A 93 -15.28 8.45 -2.10
N THR A 94 -16.61 8.60 -2.03
CA THR A 94 -17.43 9.02 -3.17
C THR A 94 -17.02 10.39 -3.70
N ASN A 95 -16.79 11.35 -2.80
CA ASN A 95 -16.35 12.70 -3.18
C ASN A 95 -14.93 12.68 -3.77
N ALA A 96 -14.01 11.90 -3.18
CA ALA A 96 -12.65 11.75 -3.71
C ALA A 96 -12.64 11.10 -5.11
N LEU A 97 -13.41 10.02 -5.30
CA LEU A 97 -13.52 9.33 -6.58
C LEU A 97 -14.14 10.22 -7.67
N THR A 98 -15.12 11.04 -7.30
CA THR A 98 -15.74 12.01 -8.23
C THR A 98 -14.72 13.06 -8.68
N ARG A 99 -13.98 13.67 -7.73
CA ARG A 99 -12.89 14.60 -8.07
C ARG A 99 -11.83 13.94 -8.95
N TRP A 100 -11.42 12.72 -8.61
CA TRP A 100 -10.47 11.95 -9.39
C TRP A 100 -10.94 11.74 -10.83
N ARG A 101 -12.17 11.27 -11.03
CA ARG A 101 -12.74 11.03 -12.38
C ARG A 101 -12.79 12.30 -13.24
N VAL A 102 -13.09 13.44 -12.64
CA VAL A 102 -13.14 14.73 -13.36
C VAL A 102 -11.73 15.22 -13.74
N SER A 103 -10.72 14.99 -12.89
CA SER A 103 -9.37 15.54 -13.10
C SER A 103 -8.40 14.60 -13.82
N LYS A 104 -8.62 13.27 -13.77
CA LYS A 104 -7.60 12.28 -14.15
C LYS A 104 -7.12 12.39 -15.59
N ASP A 105 -8.00 12.68 -16.56
CA ASP A 105 -7.63 12.64 -17.98
C ASP A 105 -6.75 13.85 -18.33
N GLY A 106 -7.13 15.05 -17.87
CA GLY A 106 -6.34 16.27 -18.03
C GLY A 106 -5.00 16.19 -17.29
N LEU A 107 -4.99 15.65 -16.07
CA LEU A 107 -3.76 15.40 -15.33
C LEU A 107 -2.86 14.40 -16.07
N THR A 108 -3.41 13.26 -16.51
CA THR A 108 -2.64 12.22 -17.22
C THR A 108 -1.96 12.75 -18.47
N GLU A 109 -2.58 13.70 -19.17
CA GLU A 109 -1.96 14.36 -20.32
C GLU A 109 -0.81 15.28 -19.89
N GLN A 110 -1.00 16.09 -18.85
CA GLN A 110 0.06 16.97 -18.33
C GLN A 110 1.28 16.17 -17.83
N LEU A 111 1.06 15.04 -17.15
CA LEU A 111 2.13 14.18 -16.64
C LEU A 111 2.98 13.48 -17.72
N LYS A 112 2.67 13.65 -19.02
CA LYS A 112 3.50 13.15 -20.13
C LYS A 112 4.62 14.12 -20.55
N ALA A 113 4.66 15.32 -19.97
CA ALA A 113 5.70 16.29 -20.26
C ALA A 113 7.08 15.79 -19.80
N GLU A 114 8.10 15.96 -20.64
CA GLU A 114 9.48 15.51 -20.36
C GLU A 114 10.01 15.99 -19.00
N ASN A 115 9.66 17.23 -18.66
CA ASN A 115 9.82 17.76 -17.32
C ASN A 115 8.42 18.10 -16.78
N ILE A 116 7.94 17.26 -15.87
CA ILE A 116 6.57 17.31 -15.35
C ILE A 116 6.31 18.63 -14.60
N SER A 117 7.33 19.21 -13.93
CA SER A 117 7.17 20.45 -13.16
C SER A 117 6.82 21.66 -14.03
N ASN A 118 7.07 21.60 -15.34
CA ASN A 118 6.68 22.64 -16.30
C ASN A 118 5.18 22.65 -16.60
N THR A 119 4.47 21.56 -16.32
CA THR A 119 3.04 21.40 -16.66
C THR A 119 2.15 21.17 -15.44
N VAL A 120 2.69 20.54 -14.40
CA VAL A 120 2.00 20.29 -13.14
C VAL A 120 2.80 20.90 -12.00
N GLY A 121 2.26 21.97 -11.42
CA GLY A 121 2.80 22.57 -10.20
C GLY A 121 2.68 21.64 -8.99
N VAL A 122 3.36 21.99 -7.90
CA VAL A 122 3.31 21.24 -6.64
C VAL A 122 1.87 21.12 -6.10
N GLU A 123 1.04 22.14 -6.32
CA GLU A 123 -0.37 22.17 -5.94
C GLU A 123 -1.19 21.13 -6.71
N GLY A 124 -0.82 20.87 -7.97
CA GLY A 124 -1.44 19.83 -8.79
C GLY A 124 -1.20 18.44 -8.21
N ILE A 125 0.05 18.16 -7.83
CA ILE A 125 0.43 16.90 -7.18
C ILE A 125 -0.19 16.78 -5.79
N GLN A 126 -0.23 17.87 -5.01
CA GLN A 126 -0.84 17.88 -3.68
C GLN A 126 -2.34 17.54 -3.73
N LYS A 127 -3.06 18.00 -4.77
CA LYS A 127 -4.45 17.59 -5.02
C LYS A 127 -4.58 16.08 -5.27
N VAL A 128 -3.64 15.49 -6.03
CA VAL A 128 -3.61 14.03 -6.27
C VAL A 128 -3.39 13.27 -4.97
N VAL A 129 -2.39 13.67 -4.19
CA VAL A 129 -2.09 13.08 -2.88
C VAL A 129 -3.31 13.16 -1.96
N LYS A 130 -4.00 14.31 -1.92
CA LYS A 130 -5.23 14.47 -1.13
C LYS A 130 -6.35 13.54 -1.61
N MET A 131 -6.53 13.39 -2.91
CA MET A 131 -7.53 12.46 -3.47
C MET A 131 -7.22 11.01 -3.10
N PHE A 132 -5.96 10.59 -3.17
CA PHE A 132 -5.54 9.25 -2.71
C PHE A 132 -5.74 9.08 -1.21
N ALA A 133 -5.44 10.10 -0.40
CA ALA A 133 -5.69 10.09 1.04
C ALA A 133 -7.15 9.81 1.38
N ASP A 134 -8.05 10.57 0.77
CA ASP A 134 -9.49 10.51 1.04
C ASP A 134 -10.07 9.17 0.58
N LEU A 135 -9.61 8.70 -0.58
CA LEU A 135 -10.11 7.49 -1.21
C LEU A 135 -9.59 6.21 -0.54
N LEU A 136 -8.31 6.19 -0.14
CA LEU A 136 -7.59 4.96 0.21
C LEU A 136 -7.04 4.93 1.65
N PHE A 137 -6.97 6.08 2.33
CA PHE A 137 -6.31 6.23 3.63
C PHE A 137 -7.12 7.08 4.61
N PHE A 138 -8.44 6.86 4.71
CA PHE A 138 -9.29 7.50 5.72
C PHE A 138 -9.31 9.04 5.69
N GLY A 139 -8.89 9.69 4.60
CA GLY A 139 -8.70 11.14 4.59
C GLY A 139 -7.68 11.61 5.62
N ALA A 140 -6.65 10.80 5.85
CA ALA A 140 -5.64 10.98 6.89
C ALA A 140 -4.95 12.35 6.92
N TRP A 141 -4.97 13.11 5.82
CA TRP A 141 -4.33 14.41 5.72
C TRP A 141 -5.35 15.51 5.49
N LYS A 142 -5.29 16.56 6.31
CA LYS A 142 -5.90 17.84 5.98
C LYS A 142 -5.06 18.54 4.90
N GLU A 143 -5.67 19.49 4.22
CA GLU A 143 -4.96 20.39 3.32
C GLU A 143 -3.77 21.00 4.11
N ASP A 144 -2.59 21.01 3.50
CA ASP A 144 -1.29 21.49 4.06
C ASP A 144 -0.48 20.56 4.98
N TYR A 145 -0.91 19.33 5.24
CA TYR A 145 -0.11 18.42 6.10
C TYR A 145 1.10 17.78 5.39
N ILE A 146 1.01 17.59 4.07
CA ILE A 146 2.09 17.03 3.26
C ILE A 146 2.64 18.11 2.35
N LYS A 147 3.92 18.42 2.52
CA LYS A 147 4.69 19.25 1.60
C LYS A 147 5.07 18.42 0.38
N ILE A 148 4.75 18.91 -0.80
CA ILE A 148 5.27 18.36 -2.06
C ILE A 148 6.42 19.23 -2.52
N GLU A 149 7.51 18.60 -2.96
CA GLU A 149 8.63 19.31 -3.56
C GLU A 149 9.17 18.60 -4.79
N TRP A 150 9.51 19.39 -5.81
CA TRP A 150 10.29 18.94 -6.94
C TRP A 150 11.76 18.99 -6.55
N VAL A 151 12.48 17.89 -6.81
CA VAL A 151 13.90 17.75 -6.49
C VAL A 151 14.65 17.37 -7.75
N ASP A 152 15.59 18.21 -8.15
CA ASP A 152 16.40 17.93 -9.33
C ASP A 152 17.46 16.87 -8.98
N GLY A 153 17.38 15.73 -9.64
CA GLY A 153 18.51 14.81 -9.79
C GLY A 153 19.10 14.32 -8.47
N THR A 154 18.33 13.51 -7.74
CA THR A 154 18.99 12.55 -6.84
C THR A 154 19.71 11.48 -7.66
N ASP A 155 20.58 10.71 -7.00
CA ASP A 155 21.24 9.55 -7.61
C ASP A 155 20.31 8.83 -8.58
N LYS A 156 20.81 8.53 -9.80
CA LYS A 156 20.08 8.21 -11.04
C LYS A 156 19.00 7.10 -10.98
N GLN A 157 18.71 6.54 -9.81
CA GLN A 157 17.81 5.39 -9.59
C GLN A 157 16.62 5.69 -8.67
N VAL A 158 16.49 6.90 -8.11
CA VAL A 158 15.38 7.23 -7.19
C VAL A 158 14.44 8.23 -7.84
N TRP A 159 13.18 7.86 -8.01
CA TRP A 159 12.16 8.72 -8.63
C TRP A 159 11.50 9.66 -7.63
N GLY A 160 11.63 9.35 -6.35
CA GLY A 160 11.14 10.15 -5.24
C GLY A 160 11.39 9.44 -3.91
N TRP A 161 11.11 10.15 -2.82
CA TRP A 161 11.12 9.60 -1.47
C TRP A 161 10.16 10.38 -0.58
N ALA A 162 9.74 9.75 0.51
CA ALA A 162 8.88 10.35 1.51
C ALA A 162 9.51 10.37 2.90
N THR A 163 9.18 11.43 3.65
CA THR A 163 9.34 11.49 5.10
C THR A 163 7.96 11.38 5.77
N GLU A 164 7.82 11.79 7.02
CA GLU A 164 6.51 11.89 7.69
C GLU A 164 5.65 13.04 7.14
N TYR A 165 6.26 14.07 6.55
CA TYR A 165 5.55 15.30 6.14
C TYR A 165 5.88 15.78 4.73
N THR A 166 6.79 15.11 4.03
CA THR A 166 7.26 15.55 2.73
C THR A 166 7.24 14.39 1.74
N ILE A 167 6.77 14.65 0.52
CA ILE A 167 7.02 13.81 -0.64
C ILE A 167 7.87 14.62 -1.61
N SER A 168 9.06 14.12 -1.90
CA SER A 168 10.00 14.71 -2.85
C SER A 168 9.99 13.88 -4.13
N LEU A 169 9.83 14.52 -5.29
CA LEU A 169 9.71 13.86 -6.61
C LEU A 169 10.73 14.40 -7.61
N ASP A 170 11.38 13.52 -8.39
CA ASP A 170 12.19 13.94 -9.54
C ASP A 170 11.27 14.13 -10.77
N PRO A 171 11.15 15.37 -11.29
CA PRO A 171 10.19 15.66 -12.35
C PRO A 171 10.61 15.14 -13.74
N ILE A 172 11.79 14.54 -13.87
CA ILE A 172 12.36 14.04 -15.14
C ILE A 172 12.60 12.52 -15.07
N ALA A 173 12.74 11.94 -13.87
CA ALA A 173 13.06 10.51 -13.69
C ALA A 173 12.19 9.54 -14.52
N PRO A 174 10.85 9.69 -14.60
CA PRO A 174 10.01 8.81 -15.41
C PRO A 174 10.40 8.75 -16.89
N HIS A 175 10.96 9.83 -17.45
CA HIS A 175 11.37 9.92 -18.85
C HIS A 175 12.77 9.33 -19.10
N ARG A 176 13.65 9.28 -18.09
CA ARG A 176 15.00 8.72 -18.23
C ARG A 176 14.98 7.22 -18.44
N GLU A 177 14.02 6.53 -17.85
CA GLU A 177 13.97 5.07 -17.84
C GLU A 177 13.06 4.45 -18.90
N LEU A 178 12.22 5.25 -19.58
CA LEU A 178 11.05 4.72 -20.29
C LEU A 178 10.71 5.38 -21.62
N SER A 179 10.01 4.61 -22.45
CA SER A 179 9.26 5.11 -23.60
C SER A 179 8.06 5.96 -23.15
N SER A 180 7.80 7.06 -23.88
CA SER A 180 6.79 8.09 -23.58
C SER A 180 5.36 7.61 -23.27
N ILE A 181 4.97 6.42 -23.71
CA ILE A 181 3.57 5.93 -23.65
C ILE A 181 3.12 5.58 -22.21
N ALA A 182 4.04 5.29 -21.29
CA ALA A 182 3.70 4.77 -19.95
C ALA A 182 4.13 5.70 -18.78
N VAL A 183 4.46 6.96 -19.06
CA VAL A 183 5.00 7.90 -18.07
C VAL A 183 3.98 8.22 -16.98
N ALA A 184 2.79 8.69 -17.35
CA ALA A 184 1.79 9.16 -16.40
C ALA A 184 1.30 8.07 -15.42
N PRO A 185 0.88 6.86 -15.85
CA PRO A 185 0.49 5.80 -14.92
C PRO A 185 1.62 5.40 -13.95
N LYS A 186 2.88 5.44 -14.41
CA LYS A 186 4.00 5.11 -13.54
C LYS A 186 4.24 6.18 -12.51
N LEU A 187 4.29 7.45 -12.89
CA LEU A 187 4.41 8.52 -11.91
C LEU A 187 3.27 8.48 -10.87
N LEU A 188 2.04 8.21 -11.30
CA LEU A 188 0.92 8.02 -10.38
C LEU A 188 1.13 6.84 -9.43
N ASN A 189 1.70 5.72 -9.91
CA ASN A 189 2.13 4.61 -9.06
C ASN A 189 3.21 5.02 -8.06
N PHE A 190 4.18 5.84 -8.47
CA PHE A 190 5.22 6.35 -7.57
C PHE A 190 4.65 7.28 -6.50
N ILE A 191 3.74 8.20 -6.89
CA ILE A 191 3.05 9.05 -5.91
C ILE A 191 2.28 8.19 -4.91
N LEU A 192 1.53 7.18 -5.39
CA LEU A 192 0.80 6.28 -4.52
C LEU A 192 1.72 5.46 -3.61
N HIS A 193 2.89 5.05 -4.10
CA HIS A 193 3.93 4.37 -3.33
C HIS A 193 4.42 5.24 -2.16
N GLU A 194 4.78 6.49 -2.43
CA GLU A 194 5.25 7.44 -1.41
C GLU A 194 4.14 7.84 -0.43
N VAL A 195 2.89 7.91 -0.89
CA VAL A 195 1.71 8.15 -0.05
C VAL A 195 1.55 7.06 1.02
N ILE A 196 1.84 5.78 0.72
CA ILE A 196 1.85 4.71 1.73
C ILE A 196 2.96 4.95 2.76
N HIS A 197 4.16 5.36 2.32
CA HIS A 197 5.26 5.67 3.25
C HIS A 197 4.89 6.81 4.19
N VAL A 198 4.37 7.93 3.68
CA VAL A 198 3.90 9.04 4.52
C VAL A 198 2.85 8.58 5.51
N PHE A 199 1.88 7.78 5.05
CA PHE A 199 0.82 7.24 5.92
C PHE A 199 1.40 6.41 7.07
N LEU A 200 2.28 5.45 6.75
CA LEU A 200 2.89 4.59 7.75
C LEU A 200 3.84 5.35 8.68
N HIS A 201 4.62 6.31 8.17
CA HIS A 201 5.48 7.15 9.01
C HIS A 201 4.69 7.96 10.02
N ARG A 202 3.53 8.49 9.61
CA ARG A 202 2.73 9.38 10.43
C ARG A 202 1.89 8.64 11.47
N PHE A 203 1.29 7.53 11.07
CA PHE A 203 0.25 6.89 11.88
C PHE A 203 0.72 5.61 12.57
N ALA A 204 1.78 4.96 12.10
CA ALA A 204 2.25 3.76 12.80
C ALA A 204 3.01 4.09 14.09
N CYS A 205 3.06 3.11 15.00
CA CYS A 205 3.94 3.17 16.16
C CYS A 205 5.41 3.32 15.74
N ALA A 206 6.06 4.39 16.21
CA ALA A 206 7.47 4.67 15.95
C ALA A 206 8.42 3.61 16.53
N ALA A 207 8.02 2.97 17.64
CA ALA A 207 8.82 1.93 18.29
C ALA A 207 8.79 0.57 17.57
N CYS A 208 7.80 0.31 16.70
CA CYS A 208 7.67 -0.96 15.98
C CYS A 208 8.70 -1.15 14.83
N GLY A 209 9.73 -0.30 14.73
CA GLY A 209 10.80 -0.41 13.74
C GLY A 209 10.36 -0.04 12.32
N SER A 210 11.19 0.70 11.57
CA SER A 210 10.89 1.13 10.20
C SER A 210 11.64 0.29 9.16
N THR A 211 11.04 -0.84 8.75
CA THR A 211 11.39 -1.44 7.45
C THR A 211 10.55 -0.73 6.38
N PRO A 212 11.16 -0.02 5.41
CA PRO A 212 10.43 0.79 4.44
C PRO A 212 9.37 -0.03 3.69
N HIS A 213 9.76 -1.19 3.15
CA HIS A 213 8.86 -2.07 2.41
C HIS A 213 8.59 -3.40 3.14
N GLY A 214 8.35 -3.33 4.45
CA GLY A 214 8.14 -4.48 5.34
C GLY A 214 6.68 -4.87 5.59
N LYS A 215 6.41 -5.38 6.80
CA LYS A 215 5.18 -6.11 7.16
C LYS A 215 3.87 -5.32 7.03
N ALA A 216 3.92 -4.00 7.16
CA ALA A 216 2.75 -3.15 6.95
C ALA A 216 2.63 -2.65 5.51
N TRP A 217 3.75 -2.29 4.89
CA TRP A 217 3.75 -1.71 3.55
C TRP A 217 3.36 -2.75 2.49
N GLN A 218 3.88 -3.98 2.58
CA GLN A 218 3.65 -5.02 1.57
C GLN A 218 2.18 -5.45 1.44
N PRO A 219 1.43 -5.72 2.52
CA PRO A 219 0.01 -6.07 2.40
C PRO A 219 -0.86 -4.92 1.87
N ILE A 220 -0.60 -3.67 2.30
CA ILE A 220 -1.30 -2.49 1.78
C ILE A 220 -1.06 -2.36 0.28
N ALA A 221 0.21 -2.42 -0.13
CA ALA A 221 0.57 -2.31 -1.54
C ALA A 221 -0.03 -3.45 -2.36
N PHE A 222 -0.04 -4.68 -1.84
CA PHE A 222 -0.65 -5.83 -2.53
C PHE A 222 -2.13 -5.59 -2.77
N LYS A 223 -2.86 -5.16 -1.73
CA LYS A 223 -4.28 -4.87 -1.85
C LYS A 223 -4.54 -3.76 -2.87
N LEU A 224 -3.75 -2.68 -2.86
CA LEU A 224 -3.88 -1.61 -3.85
C LEU A 224 -3.62 -2.08 -5.28
N GLU A 225 -2.59 -2.89 -5.51
CA GLU A 225 -2.33 -3.49 -6.83
C GLU A 225 -3.48 -4.39 -7.29
N GLU A 226 -4.09 -5.14 -6.36
CA GLU A 226 -5.22 -6.03 -6.63
C GLU A 226 -6.48 -5.25 -7.03
N VAL A 227 -6.85 -4.20 -6.28
CA VAL A 227 -8.20 -3.63 -6.40
C VAL A 227 -8.26 -2.18 -6.87
N ALA A 228 -7.16 -1.41 -6.80
CA ALA A 228 -7.21 0.01 -7.14
C ALA A 228 -7.12 0.28 -8.65
N THR A 229 -6.72 -0.70 -9.47
CA THR A 229 -6.65 -0.53 -10.94
C THR A 229 -7.99 -0.12 -11.53
N ASP A 230 -9.08 -0.81 -11.17
CA ASP A 230 -10.42 -0.51 -11.67
C ASP A 230 -10.96 0.80 -11.08
N LEU A 231 -10.64 1.07 -9.82
CA LEU A 231 -11.06 2.28 -9.11
C LEU A 231 -10.43 3.55 -9.71
N LEU A 232 -9.12 3.49 -9.99
CA LEU A 232 -8.35 4.64 -10.46
C LEU A 232 -8.34 4.75 -12.00
N GLY A 233 -8.63 3.67 -12.72
CA GLY A 233 -8.65 3.65 -14.18
C GLY A 233 -7.27 3.69 -14.83
N PHE A 234 -6.23 3.26 -14.12
CA PHE A 234 -4.89 3.02 -14.66
C PHE A 234 -4.27 1.79 -13.98
N PRO A 235 -3.34 1.06 -14.64
CA PRO A 235 -2.70 -0.11 -14.03
C PRO A 235 -1.89 0.27 -12.78
N VAL A 236 -2.27 -0.28 -11.63
CA VAL A 236 -1.56 -0.05 -10.37
C VAL A 236 -0.44 -1.09 -10.20
N ASN A 237 0.79 -0.60 -10.05
CA ASN A 237 1.98 -1.41 -9.77
C ASN A 237 2.93 -0.59 -8.89
N LEU A 238 3.01 -0.98 -7.63
CA LEU A 238 3.77 -0.27 -6.60
C LEU A 238 5.19 -0.82 -6.44
N GLY A 239 5.60 -1.76 -7.29
CA GLY A 239 6.96 -2.27 -7.32
C GLY A 239 7.31 -3.14 -6.11
N ARG A 240 6.33 -3.81 -5.50
CA ARG A 240 6.46 -4.49 -4.20
C ARG A 240 7.69 -5.38 -4.05
N LEU A 241 7.89 -6.26 -5.02
CA LEU A 241 9.02 -7.19 -5.03
C LEU A 241 10.35 -6.48 -5.29
N THR A 242 10.38 -5.54 -6.22
CA THR A 242 11.60 -4.78 -6.55
C THR A 242 12.04 -3.90 -5.40
N SER A 243 11.10 -3.27 -4.69
CA SER A 243 11.38 -2.44 -3.52
C SER A 243 11.91 -3.26 -2.35
N LEU A 244 11.31 -4.42 -2.05
CA LEU A 244 11.84 -5.33 -1.03
C LEU A 244 13.24 -5.85 -1.38
N GLN A 245 13.48 -6.20 -2.65
CA GLN A 245 14.83 -6.58 -3.09
C GLN A 245 15.84 -5.45 -2.90
N GLY A 246 15.43 -4.20 -3.18
CA GLY A 246 16.23 -3.01 -2.93
C GLY A 246 16.60 -2.89 -1.46
N ASP A 247 15.61 -2.99 -0.57
CA ASP A 247 15.82 -2.93 0.87
C ASP A 247 16.77 -4.03 1.37
N LEU A 248 16.57 -5.28 0.93
CA LEU A 248 17.42 -6.42 1.29
C LEU A 248 18.86 -6.23 0.80
N ARG A 249 19.06 -5.72 -0.42
CA ARG A 249 20.41 -5.49 -0.98
C ARG A 249 21.15 -4.38 -0.24
N ASN A 250 20.40 -3.38 0.24
CA ASN A 250 20.95 -2.21 0.92
C ASN A 250 21.00 -2.39 2.45
N GLY A 251 20.66 -3.58 2.97
CA GLY A 251 20.65 -3.84 4.42
C GLY A 251 19.58 -3.04 5.18
N ARG A 252 18.52 -2.56 4.50
CA ARG A 252 17.42 -1.79 5.09
C ARG A 252 16.23 -2.65 5.54
N ALA A 253 16.27 -3.94 5.20
CA ALA A 253 15.28 -4.92 5.65
C ALA A 253 15.94 -6.26 5.98
N GLU A 254 15.31 -7.00 6.89
CA GLU A 254 15.61 -8.40 7.15
C GLU A 254 14.90 -9.29 6.13
N LEU A 255 15.42 -10.52 5.95
CA LEU A 255 14.76 -11.51 5.12
C LEU A 255 13.37 -11.83 5.70
N PRO A 256 12.30 -11.74 4.88
CA PRO A 256 10.96 -12.08 5.37
C PRO A 256 10.93 -13.54 5.83
N CYS A 257 10.31 -13.79 6.99
CA CYS A 257 10.07 -15.16 7.41
C CYS A 257 9.01 -15.81 6.50
N PHE A 258 8.81 -17.12 6.62
CA PHE A 258 7.84 -17.83 5.78
C PHE A 258 6.42 -17.24 5.88
N HIS A 259 6.00 -16.82 7.08
CA HIS A 259 4.71 -16.17 7.29
C HIS A 259 4.61 -14.83 6.55
N ASP A 260 5.68 -14.03 6.56
CA ASP A 260 5.71 -12.74 5.85
C ASP A 260 5.59 -12.95 4.33
N VAL A 261 6.30 -13.94 3.78
CA VAL A 261 6.21 -14.26 2.34
C VAL A 261 4.78 -14.63 1.93
N TYR A 262 4.08 -15.38 2.78
CA TYR A 262 2.67 -15.72 2.56
C TYR A 262 1.79 -14.47 2.59
N LEU A 263 1.93 -13.63 3.62
CA LEU A 263 1.19 -12.37 3.74
C LEU A 263 1.47 -11.38 2.60
N TYR A 264 2.67 -11.44 2.01
CA TYR A 264 3.04 -10.57 0.90
C TYR A 264 2.49 -11.04 -0.44
N GLU A 265 1.88 -12.24 -0.53
CA GLU A 265 1.20 -12.73 -1.73
C GLU A 265 2.08 -12.65 -3.00
N PHE A 266 3.39 -12.88 -2.87
CA PHE A 266 4.30 -12.93 -4.03
C PHE A 266 4.05 -14.15 -4.93
N GLU A 267 3.24 -15.11 -4.47
CA GLU A 267 2.90 -16.32 -5.20
C GLU A 267 1.83 -16.09 -6.29
N CYS A 268 0.99 -15.07 -6.16
CA CYS A 268 -0.15 -14.81 -7.04
C CYS A 268 0.19 -14.08 -8.34
N SER A 269 1.40 -13.50 -8.48
CA SER A 269 1.74 -12.61 -9.61
C SER A 269 2.31 -13.32 -10.85
N LEU A 270 2.35 -14.66 -10.90
CA LEU A 270 2.75 -15.37 -12.11
C LEU A 270 1.52 -15.64 -12.96
N PRO A 271 1.38 -15.05 -14.18
CA PRO A 271 0.34 -15.46 -15.11
C PRO A 271 0.55 -16.94 -15.44
N MET A 272 -0.25 -17.78 -14.80
CA MET A 272 -0.30 -19.22 -15.03
C MET A 272 -0.90 -19.45 -16.42
N SER A 273 -0.06 -19.39 -17.44
CA SER A 273 -0.46 -19.76 -18.80
C SER A 273 -0.81 -21.26 -18.83
N GLY A 274 -2.10 -21.56 -18.80
CA GLY A 274 -2.82 -22.60 -19.57
C GLY A 274 -2.48 -24.09 -19.42
N THR A 275 -1.35 -24.51 -18.85
CA THR A 275 -0.98 -25.95 -18.84
C THR A 275 -0.38 -26.43 -17.53
N VAL A 276 0.17 -25.54 -16.70
CA VAL A 276 0.83 -25.92 -15.43
C VAL A 276 -0.13 -25.90 -14.23
N ALA A 277 -1.22 -25.13 -14.30
CA ALA A 277 -2.20 -25.00 -13.21
C ALA A 277 -2.86 -26.35 -12.81
N GLN A 278 -3.11 -27.24 -13.78
CA GLN A 278 -3.72 -28.55 -13.52
C GLN A 278 -2.78 -29.55 -12.82
N SER A 279 -1.46 -29.35 -12.88
CA SER A 279 -0.50 -30.24 -12.21
C SER A 279 -0.22 -29.85 -10.77
N ILE A 280 -0.39 -28.57 -10.40
CA ILE A 280 -0.04 -28.07 -9.06
C ILE A 280 -1.18 -28.29 -8.07
N GLN A 281 -2.45 -28.20 -8.50
CA GLN A 281 -3.60 -28.54 -7.65
C GLN A 281 -3.58 -29.99 -7.13
N ARG A 282 -2.85 -30.90 -7.79
CA ARG A 282 -2.73 -32.31 -7.38
C ARG A 282 -1.67 -32.60 -6.32
N THR A 283 -0.75 -31.68 -6.01
CA THR A 283 0.40 -31.99 -5.12
C THR A 283 0.46 -31.16 -3.84
N GLY A 284 -0.46 -30.21 -3.62
CA GLY A 284 -0.62 -29.50 -2.35
C GLY A 284 0.62 -28.71 -1.88
N ARG A 285 1.65 -28.57 -2.71
CA ARG A 285 2.88 -27.83 -2.40
C ARG A 285 2.97 -26.63 -3.32
N GLY A 286 2.68 -25.46 -2.76
CA GLY A 286 2.84 -24.16 -3.41
C GLY A 286 4.28 -23.88 -3.82
N ILE A 287 4.43 -22.92 -4.74
CA ILE A 287 5.72 -22.57 -5.37
C ILE A 287 6.71 -22.02 -4.34
N ALA A 288 6.24 -21.41 -3.24
CA ALA A 288 7.12 -20.98 -2.14
C ALA A 288 7.83 -22.14 -1.43
N ALA A 289 7.18 -23.28 -1.24
CA ALA A 289 7.81 -24.46 -0.65
C ALA A 289 8.97 -24.97 -1.54
N GLN A 290 8.82 -24.90 -2.87
CA GLN A 290 9.90 -25.23 -3.81
C GLN A 290 10.98 -24.14 -3.90
N TRP A 291 10.61 -22.86 -3.78
CA TRP A 291 11.56 -21.74 -3.71
C TRP A 291 12.48 -21.85 -2.49
N PHE A 292 11.92 -22.19 -1.32
CA PHE A 292 12.64 -22.26 -0.06
C PHE A 292 13.46 -23.56 0.07
N LEU A 293 12.93 -24.71 -0.35
CA LEU A 293 13.66 -25.99 -0.32
C LEU A 293 14.89 -26.03 -1.26
N ARG A 294 14.92 -25.17 -2.30
CA ARG A 294 16.08 -25.02 -3.17
C ARG A 294 17.07 -23.96 -2.67
N SER A 295 16.63 -22.92 -1.98
CA SER A 295 17.52 -21.85 -1.47
C SER A 295 18.33 -22.29 -0.25
N THR A 296 17.77 -23.12 0.62
CA THR A 296 18.47 -23.66 1.80
C THR A 296 19.57 -24.66 1.46
N ARG A 297 19.58 -25.21 0.24
CA ARG A 297 20.62 -26.16 -0.21
C ARG A 297 21.86 -25.53 -0.82
N THR A 298 21.79 -24.28 -1.27
CA THR A 298 22.92 -23.59 -1.90
C THR A 298 22.81 -22.09 -1.61
N GLY A 299 23.40 -21.62 -0.51
CA GLY A 299 23.27 -20.24 -0.01
C GLY A 299 23.65 -19.10 -0.99
N GLY A 300 24.12 -19.40 -2.21
CA GLY A 300 24.44 -18.41 -3.25
C GLY A 300 23.43 -18.23 -4.39
N THR A 301 22.43 -19.10 -4.57
CA THR A 301 21.62 -19.15 -5.82
C THR A 301 20.28 -18.40 -5.78
N PHE A 302 19.83 -17.95 -4.61
CA PHE A 302 18.56 -17.25 -4.44
C PHE A 302 18.52 -15.93 -5.22
N LYS A 303 19.58 -15.11 -5.12
CA LYS A 303 19.72 -13.81 -5.79
C LYS A 303 19.73 -13.95 -7.33
N ALA A 304 20.40 -14.98 -7.86
CA ALA A 304 20.49 -15.24 -9.30
C ALA A 304 19.16 -15.75 -9.90
N THR A 305 18.43 -16.58 -9.14
CA THR A 305 17.14 -17.15 -9.58
C THR A 305 16.04 -16.09 -9.62
N MET A 306 16.00 -15.20 -8.62
CA MET A 306 15.13 -14.00 -8.64
C MET A 306 15.39 -13.14 -9.88
N LEU A 307 16.64 -12.75 -10.11
CA LEU A 307 17.04 -11.83 -11.19
C LEU A 307 16.77 -12.38 -12.60
N ARG A 308 16.85 -13.70 -12.79
CA ARG A 308 16.56 -14.34 -14.09
C ARG A 308 15.06 -14.38 -14.39
N ARG A 309 14.21 -14.54 -13.37
CA ARG A 309 12.75 -14.57 -13.52
C ARG A 309 12.13 -13.18 -13.66
N GLN A 310 12.65 -12.16 -12.98
CA GLN A 310 12.23 -10.75 -13.16
C GLN A 310 12.33 -10.31 -14.63
N ARG A 311 13.46 -10.59 -15.28
CA ARG A 311 13.66 -10.28 -16.72
C ARG A 311 12.63 -10.97 -17.63
N MET A 312 12.06 -12.10 -17.23
CA MET A 312 11.00 -12.77 -18.00
C MET A 312 9.62 -12.16 -17.74
N VAL A 313 9.34 -11.69 -16.52
CA VAL A 313 8.08 -11.01 -16.16
C VAL A 313 8.02 -9.64 -16.83
N ASP A 314 9.08 -8.83 -16.72
CA ASP A 314 9.14 -7.49 -17.34
C ASP A 314 8.96 -7.58 -18.86
N ARG A 315 9.62 -8.54 -19.51
CA ARG A 315 9.50 -8.76 -20.95
C ARG A 315 8.09 -9.17 -21.37
N ARG A 316 7.36 -9.93 -20.55
CA ARG A 316 5.97 -10.33 -20.81
C ARG A 316 4.99 -9.19 -20.54
N PHE A 317 5.18 -8.44 -19.47
CA PHE A 317 4.33 -7.30 -19.12
C PHE A 317 4.43 -6.18 -20.19
N SER A 318 5.65 -5.86 -20.65
CA SER A 318 5.85 -4.93 -21.75
C SER A 318 5.19 -5.40 -23.06
N GLN A 319 5.20 -6.71 -23.34
CA GLN A 319 4.53 -7.28 -24.52
C GLN A 319 3.00 -7.17 -24.43
N THR A 320 2.41 -7.54 -23.28
CA THR A 320 0.95 -7.46 -23.06
C THR A 320 0.44 -6.02 -23.12
N GLN A 321 1.18 -5.05 -22.57
CA GLN A 321 0.83 -3.64 -22.71
C GLN A 321 0.92 -3.17 -24.17
N ALA A 322 1.97 -3.56 -24.91
CA ALA A 322 2.09 -3.22 -26.33
C ALA A 322 0.93 -3.81 -27.17
N ASP A 323 0.46 -5.00 -26.84
CA ASP A 323 -0.65 -5.66 -27.53
C ASP A 323 -2.01 -5.02 -27.21
N LEU A 324 -2.24 -4.59 -25.96
CA LEU A 324 -3.45 -3.86 -25.54
C LEU A 324 -3.59 -2.49 -26.22
N PHE A 325 -2.49 -1.76 -26.40
CA PHE A 325 -2.51 -0.42 -27.00
C PHE A 325 -2.35 -0.40 -28.53
N SER A 326 -1.87 -1.48 -29.16
CA SER A 326 -1.76 -1.56 -30.63
C SER A 326 -3.05 -1.97 -31.34
N GLY A 327 -4.16 -2.18 -30.61
CA GLY A 327 -5.46 -2.56 -31.19
C GLY A 327 -5.46 -3.94 -31.86
N LYS A 328 -4.42 -4.76 -31.66
CA LYS A 328 -4.32 -6.12 -32.19
C LYS A 328 -5.16 -7.11 -31.37
N VAL A 329 -6.47 -6.87 -31.30
CA VAL A 329 -7.41 -7.92 -30.93
C VAL A 329 -7.49 -8.87 -32.13
N THR A 330 -6.81 -10.01 -32.04
CA THR A 330 -6.94 -11.08 -33.02
C THR A 330 -8.40 -11.54 -33.04
N LYS A 331 -9.13 -11.17 -34.10
CA LYS A 331 -10.45 -11.73 -34.40
C LYS A 331 -10.30 -13.25 -34.49
N LYS A 332 -10.71 -13.97 -33.44
CA LYS A 332 -10.97 -15.41 -33.53
C LYS A 332 -12.08 -15.59 -34.57
N ARG A 333 -11.71 -16.10 -35.75
CA ARG A 333 -12.68 -16.61 -36.73
C ARG A 333 -13.44 -17.75 -36.06
N LYS A 334 -14.78 -17.66 -36.09
CA LYS A 334 -15.68 -18.77 -35.77
C LYS A 334 -15.56 -19.85 -36.82
#